data_AF-A0A6I6G8H6-F1
#
_entry.id   AF-A0A6I6G8H6-F1
#
_cell.length_a   1.000
_cell.length_b   1.000
_cell.length_c   1.000
_cell.angle_alpha   90.00
_cell.angle_beta   90.00
_cell.angle_gamma   90.00
#
_symmetry.space_group_name_H-M   'P 1'
#
loop_
_entity.id
_entity.type
_entity.pdbx_description
1 polymer ?
#
loop_
_entity_poly.entity_id
_entity_poly.type
_entity_poly.pdbx_seq_one_letter_code
_entity_poly.pdbx_strand_id
1 'polypeptide(L)'
;MSTTVIGFFIHERKAGQILAGAIAAPVVYFLLSNFQVWIGGGGLVRAKNLAGLMQTYVDGLPFLKTSMVGTILFSGIFFGVQSVVTASAAAKSKATV
;
A
#
# COMPACT_ATOMS: atom_id res chain seq x y z
N MET A 1 -10.67 -6.17 -1.33
CA MET A 1 -10.26 -7.58 -1.48
C MET A 1 -9.00 -7.77 -2.32
N SER A 2 -8.62 -6.82 -3.18
CA SER A 2 -7.42 -6.89 -4.03
C SER A 2 -6.09 -6.82 -3.25
N THR A 3 -6.05 -6.13 -2.12
CA THR A 3 -4.85 -5.99 -1.29
C THR A 3 -4.53 -7.23 -0.44
N THR A 4 -5.51 -8.12 -0.24
CA THR A 4 -5.35 -9.31 0.61
C THR A 4 -4.50 -10.38 -0.07
N VAL A 5 -4.62 -10.53 -1.39
CA VAL A 5 -3.88 -11.55 -2.17
C VAL A 5 -2.37 -11.26 -2.19
N ILE A 6 -1.99 -9.97 -2.23
CA ILE A 6 -0.59 -9.55 -2.19
C ILE A 6 0.02 -9.82 -0.80
N GLY A 7 -0.76 -9.66 0.27
CA GLY A 7 -0.33 -9.93 1.64
C GLY A 7 0.02 -11.39 1.92
N PHE A 8 -0.65 -12.35 1.26
CA PHE A 8 -0.36 -13.79 1.44
C PHE A 8 0.91 -14.26 0.71
N PHE A 9 1.40 -13.52 -0.29
CA PHE A 9 2.62 -13.86 -1.03
C PHE A 9 3.91 -13.33 -0.41
N ILE A 10 3.82 -12.51 0.64
CA ILE A 10 4.98 -12.03 1.40
C ILE A 10 5.38 -13.12 2.40
N HIS A 11 6.11 -14.11 1.90
CA HIS A 11 6.57 -15.27 2.67
C HIS A 11 7.98 -15.12 3.25
N GLU A 12 8.70 -14.01 3.01
CA GLU A 12 10.10 -13.88 3.41
C GLU A 12 10.45 -12.55 4.09
N ARG A 13 11.14 -12.69 5.22
CA ARG A 13 11.46 -11.67 6.25
C ARG A 13 12.54 -10.70 5.79
N LYS A 14 12.37 -10.02 4.66
CA LYS A 14 13.32 -9.01 4.17
C LYS A 14 12.67 -7.63 4.17
N ALA A 15 13.20 -6.73 5.00
CA ALA A 15 12.75 -5.33 5.09
C ALA A 15 12.68 -4.64 3.72
N GLY A 16 13.52 -5.04 2.76
CA GLY A 16 13.48 -4.54 1.38
C GLY A 16 12.24 -4.94 0.57
N GLN A 17 11.72 -6.16 0.73
CA GLN A 17 10.48 -6.59 0.05
C GLN A 17 9.25 -5.91 0.64
N ILE A 18 9.29 -5.64 1.94
CA ILE A 18 8.26 -4.88 2.65
C ILE A 18 8.20 -3.44 2.14
N LEU A 19 9.36 -2.78 1.99
CA LEU A 19 9.43 -1.43 1.43
C LEU A 19 8.94 -1.39 -0.02
N ALA A 20 9.34 -2.36 -0.84
CA ALA A 20 8.87 -2.48 -2.21
C ALA A 20 7.35 -2.68 -2.28
N GLY A 21 6.78 -3.52 -1.42
CA GLY A 21 5.33 -3.73 -1.29
C GLY A 21 4.59 -2.48 -0.83
N ALA A 22 5.15 -1.72 0.12
CA ALA A 22 4.55 -0.49 0.65
C ALA A 22 4.44 0.63 -0.41
N ILE A 23 5.26 0.59 -1.46
CA ILE A 23 5.20 1.53 -2.58
C ILE A 23 4.35 0.96 -3.73
N ALA A 24 4.54 -0.31 -4.06
CA ALA A 24 3.84 -0.94 -5.18
C ALA A 24 2.32 -1.08 -4.92
N ALA A 25 1.91 -1.41 -3.69
CA ALA A 25 0.51 -1.61 -3.35
C ALA A 25 -0.37 -0.36 -3.57
N PRO A 26 -0.03 0.85 -3.05
CA PRO A 26 -0.83 2.05 -3.30
C PRO A 26 -0.83 2.46 -4.78
N VAL A 27 0.26 2.22 -5.52
CA VAL A 27 0.31 2.51 -6.97
C VAL A 27 -0.63 1.61 -7.76
N VAL A 28 -0.60 0.29 -7.51
CA VAL A 28 -1.50 -0.66 -8.17
C VAL A 28 -2.96 -0.38 -7.81
N TYR A 29 -3.24 -0.09 -6.53
CA TYR A 29 -4.58 0.27 -6.08
C TYR A 29 -5.07 1.56 -6.76
N PHE A 30 -4.20 2.58 -6.87
CA PHE A 30 -4.51 3.83 -7.54
C PHE A 30 -4.89 3.62 -9.01
N LEU A 31 -4.09 2.85 -9.75
CA LEU A 31 -4.37 2.59 -11.17
C LEU A 31 -5.70 1.84 -11.34
N LEU A 32 -5.90 0.75 -10.59
CA LEU A 32 -7.11 -0.07 -10.72
C LEU A 32 -8.38 0.67 -10.26
N SER A 33 -8.30 1.42 -9.15
CA SER A 33 -9.45 2.15 -8.62
C SER A 33 -9.90 3.26 -9.56
N ASN A 34 -8.99 4.07 -10.10
CA ASN A 34 -9.33 5.15 -11.02
C ASN A 34 -9.82 4.61 -12.38
N PHE A 35 -9.26 3.49 -12.85
CA PHE A 35 -9.77 2.80 -14.03
C PHE A 35 -11.21 2.28 -13.82
N GLN A 36 -11.49 1.72 -12.65
CA GLN A 36 -12.84 1.28 -12.29
C GLN A 36 -13.82 2.45 -12.20
N VAL A 37 -13.40 3.59 -11.64
CA VAL A 37 -14.20 4.84 -11.59
C VAL A 37 -14.52 5.33 -12.99
N TRP A 38 -13.55 5.31 -13.91
CA TRP A 38 -13.73 5.71 -15.30
C TRP A 38 -14.72 4.81 -16.07
N ILE A 39 -14.65 3.48 -15.90
CA ILE A 39 -15.60 2.54 -16.56
C ILE A 39 -16.98 2.59 -15.90
N GLY A 40 -17.01 2.56 -14.56
CA GLY A 40 -18.21 2.48 -13.74
C GLY A 40 -19.00 3.78 -13.63
N GLY A 41 -18.46 4.90 -14.10
CA GLY A 41 -19.13 6.20 -14.07
C GLY A 41 -19.16 6.85 -12.68
N GLY A 42 -18.20 6.55 -11.81
CA GLY A 42 -18.06 7.22 -10.52
C GLY A 42 -17.41 8.61 -10.63
N GLY A 43 -17.60 9.48 -9.63
CA GLY A 43 -16.93 10.80 -9.56
C GLY A 43 -17.49 11.84 -10.54
N LEU A 44 -16.62 12.58 -11.22
CA LEU A 44 -16.97 13.69 -12.13
C LEU A 44 -17.41 13.25 -13.54
N VAL A 45 -17.73 11.96 -13.73
CA VAL A 45 -18.25 11.35 -14.97
C VAL A 45 -17.48 11.83 -16.21
N ARG A 46 -16.24 11.36 -16.36
CA ARG A 46 -15.38 11.74 -17.48
C ARG A 46 -15.75 10.99 -18.75
N ALA A 47 -15.43 11.59 -19.89
CA ALA A 47 -15.65 10.98 -21.19
C ALA A 47 -14.97 9.60 -21.27
N LYS A 48 -15.66 8.60 -21.84
CA LYS A 48 -15.14 7.23 -22.02
C LYS A 48 -14.17 7.15 -23.22
N ASN A 49 -13.19 8.04 -23.23
CA ASN A 49 -12.09 8.07 -24.19
C ASN A 49 -10.75 8.16 -23.44
N LEU A 50 -9.64 8.02 -24.17
CA LEU A 50 -8.30 8.04 -23.59
C LEU A 50 -8.01 9.35 -22.82
N ALA A 51 -8.54 10.48 -23.30
CA ALA A 51 -8.35 11.78 -22.67
C ALA A 51 -9.08 11.86 -21.32
N GLY A 52 -10.32 11.35 -21.22
CA GLY A 52 -11.08 11.29 -19.98
C GLY A 52 -10.47 10.31 -18.96
N LEU A 53 -9.84 9.23 -19.42
CA LEU A 53 -9.06 8.34 -18.55
C LEU A 53 -7.87 9.08 -17.92
N MET A 54 -7.10 9.81 -18.73
CA MET A 54 -5.97 10.61 -18.22
C MET A 54 -6.43 11.68 -17.23
N GLN A 55 -7.54 12.36 -17.50
CA GLN A 55 -8.12 13.33 -16.55
C GLN A 55 -8.56 12.68 -15.24
N THR A 56 -9.11 11.45 -15.28
CA THR A 56 -9.50 10.72 -14.07
C THR A 56 -8.28 10.38 -13.21
N TYR A 57 -7.14 10.05 -13.82
CA TYR A 57 -5.89 9.87 -13.08
C TYR A 57 -5.33 11.16 -12.50
N VAL A 58 -5.43 12.29 -13.21
CA VAL A 58 -4.99 13.59 -12.69
C VAL A 58 -5.79 14.00 -11.46
N ASP A 59 -7.10 13.79 -11.48
CA ASP A 59 -7.98 14.04 -10.33
C ASP A 59 -7.62 13.18 -9.11
N GLY A 60 -7.23 11.92 -9.34
CA GLY A 60 -6.88 10.99 -8.26
C GLY A 60 -5.47 11.19 -7.70
N LEU A 61 -4.61 12.00 -8.35
CA LEU A 61 -3.22 12.19 -7.94
C LEU A 61 -3.04 12.61 -6.46
N PRO A 62 -3.90 13.48 -5.88
CA PRO A 62 -3.85 13.82 -4.45
C PRO A 62 -4.07 12.60 -3.55
N PHE A 63 -4.91 11.66 -3.97
CA PHE A 63 -5.20 10.42 -3.25
C PHE A 63 -4.03 9.44 -3.26
N LEU A 64 -3.27 9.40 -4.36
CA LEU A 64 -2.03 8.60 -4.40
C LEU A 64 -1.03 9.09 -3.35
N LYS A 65 -0.87 10.40 -3.21
CA LYS A 65 0.05 11.00 -2.23
C LYS A 65 -0.34 10.64 -0.80
N THR A 66 -1.61 10.81 -0.44
CA THR A 66 -2.09 10.48 0.91
C THR A 66 -2.04 8.98 1.17
N SER A 67 -2.35 8.15 0.18
CA SER A 67 -2.26 6.69 0.28
C SER A 67 -0.82 6.22 0.51
N MET A 68 0.15 6.75 -0.25
CA MET A 68 1.58 6.42 -0.04
C MET A 68 2.06 6.78 1.35
N VAL A 69 1.75 7.99 1.84
CA VAL A 69 2.12 8.42 3.20
C VAL A 69 1.48 7.51 4.24
N GLY A 70 0.19 7.19 4.09
CA GLY A 70 -0.52 6.26 4.97
C GLY A 70 0.14 4.87 4.97
N THR A 71 0.44 4.30 3.81
CA THR A 71 1.07 2.97 3.71
C THR A 71 2.46 2.95 4.32
N ILE A 72 3.27 3.99 4.12
CA ILE A 72 4.61 4.10 4.73
C ILE A 72 4.52 4.24 6.24
N LEU A 73 3.64 5.10 6.76
CA LEU A 73 3.45 5.29 8.20
C LEU A 73 2.94 4.02 8.87
N PHE A 74 1.89 3.40 8.33
CA PHE A 74 1.36 2.14 8.88
C PHE A 74 2.38 1.03 8.80
N SER A 75 3.08 0.87 7.67
CA SER A 75 4.15 -0.13 7.55
C SER A 75 5.27 0.13 8.55
N GLY A 76 5.75 1.37 8.66
CA GLY A 76 6.78 1.76 9.63
C GLY A 76 6.39 1.47 11.07
N ILE A 77 5.14 1.77 11.46
CA ILE A 77 4.63 1.47 12.80
C ILE A 77 4.55 -0.04 13.03
N PHE A 78 3.93 -0.80 12.12
CA PHE A 78 3.77 -2.25 12.31
C PHE A 78 5.10 -3.00 12.34
N PHE A 79 6.02 -2.69 11.42
CA PHE A 79 7.35 -3.32 11.40
C PHE A 79 8.25 -2.79 12.53
N GLY A 80 8.10 -1.53 12.94
CA GLY A 80 8.78 -0.97 14.11
C GLY A 80 8.32 -1.64 15.41
N VAL A 81 7.02 -1.85 15.59
CA VAL A 81 6.49 -2.59 16.75
C VAL A 81 6.97 -4.04 16.70
N GLN A 82 6.93 -4.70 15.53
CA GLN A 82 7.42 -6.07 15.39
C GLN A 82 8.90 -6.19 15.73
N SER A 83 9.74 -5.23 15.33
CA SER A 83 11.17 -5.25 15.66
C SER A 83 11.42 -5.05 17.15
N VAL A 84 10.73 -4.12 17.81
CA VAL A 84 10.83 -3.88 19.27
C VAL A 84 10.34 -5.08 20.08
N VAL A 85 9.21 -5.68 19.69
CA VAL A 85 8.66 -6.87 20.35
C VAL A 85 9.60 -8.06 20.20
N THR A 86 10.16 -8.27 19.01
CA THR A 86 11.11 -9.37 18.76
C THR A 86 12.43 -9.13 19.51
N ALA A 87 12.93 -7.90 19.53
CA ALA A 87 14.13 -7.53 20.29
C ALA A 87 13.94 -7.70 21.80
N SER A 88 12.77 -7.33 22.33
CA SER A 88 12.43 -7.49 23.74
C SER A 88 12.24 -8.96 24.13
N ALA A 89 11.68 -9.78 23.24
CA ALA A 89 11.57 -11.23 23.41
C ALA A 89 12.95 -11.92 23.38
N ALA A 90 13.84 -11.51 22.47
CA ALA A 90 15.21 -12.01 22.41
C ALA A 90 16.04 -11.57 23.64
N ALA A 91 15.85 -10.35 24.13
CA ALA A 91 16.50 -9.85 25.36
C ALA A 91 16.04 -10.62 26.61
N LYS A 92 14.75 -10.97 26.71
CA LYS A 92 14.24 -11.85 27.79
C LYS A 92 14.77 -13.28 27.72
N SER A 93 14.90 -13.84 26.51
CA SER A 93 15.47 -15.18 26.32
C SER A 93 16.93 -15.28 26.73
N LYS A 94 17.72 -14.20 26.57
CA LYS A 94 19.15 -14.19 26.91
C LYS A 94 19.42 -13.95 28.41
N ALA A 95 18.44 -13.43 29.14
CA ALA A 95 18.52 -13.20 30.59
C ALA A 95 18.08 -14.42 31.43
N THR A 96 17.57 -15.48 30.79
CA THR A 96 17.09 -16.71 31.45
C THR A 96 18.04 -17.90 31.22
N VAL A 97 19.19 -17.67 30.58
CA VAL A 97 20.26 -18.68 30.37
C VAL A 97 21.48 -18.29 31.18
#